data_AF-A0A9D1RGT8-F1
#
_entry.id   AF-A0A9D1RGT8-F1
#
_cell.length_a   1.000
_cell.length_b   1.000
_cell.length_c   1.000
_cell.angle_alpha   90.00
_cell.angle_beta   90.00
_cell.angle_gamma   90.00
#
_symmetry.space_group_name_H-M   'P 1'
#
loop_
_entity.id
_entity.type
_entity.pdbx_description
1 polymer ?
#
loop_
_entity_poly.entity_id
_entity_poly.type
_entity_poly.pdbx_seq_one_letter_code
_entity_poly.pdbx_strand_id
1 'polypeptide(L)'
;MISEILTYALDKEGNLKHIDDVPNGNGCGCICPACKQPLQARNEGSKRMHHFAHQSGVDCPNACETSIHLLAKEKIQKAFYGPKSITFSFEYTSYCKLFDKCQYFRYGYGDCIQKTTRRFDLSEFYDTCEQEVPYDTTRRRSDLKFSSSTHPDRKPVYLEIFVTHASEDAKLHSGEKIIEAKIESENDIDEIIKNGLIESLKQDDKAGNDNQSLKVSFWGFINKDYNYTNCNSEIEFSRYILFPSGKFSCRQDCSLCNEVRKTKPNSLYEIYFHTPVAFGIHEIAKWMGFLKFGIRNCLMCKNIVENNDGDKICRLYKCLGISNNEKHDNARAKTCSRFILNQEEMEECLKKVENKEIPPITEFYSGKNI
;
A
#
# COMPACT_ATOMS: atom_id res chain seq x y z
N MET A 1 12.11 -25.52 12.18
CA MET A 1 13.20 -26.48 12.44
C MET A 1 13.20 -27.43 11.27
N ILE A 2 14.28 -27.44 10.48
CA ILE A 2 14.44 -28.36 9.34
C ILE A 2 14.48 -29.78 9.88
N SER A 3 13.82 -30.74 9.20
CA SER A 3 13.97 -32.15 9.54
C SER A 3 15.44 -32.55 9.39
N GLU A 4 16.10 -32.89 10.50
CA GLU A 4 17.49 -33.41 10.49
C GLU A 4 17.56 -34.85 9.96
N ILE A 5 16.42 -35.43 9.59
CA ILE A 5 16.29 -36.83 9.22
C ILE A 5 16.01 -36.94 7.71
N LEU A 6 16.91 -37.63 7.01
CA LEU A 6 16.81 -37.87 5.57
C LEU A 6 15.79 -38.99 5.28
N THR A 7 14.60 -38.62 4.82
CA THR A 7 13.50 -39.54 4.46
C THR A 7 13.40 -39.82 2.97
N TYR A 8 14.03 -39.02 2.11
CA TYR A 8 14.09 -39.24 0.66
C TYR A 8 15.52 -39.35 0.15
N ALA A 9 15.70 -40.25 -0.81
CA ALA A 9 16.96 -40.46 -1.51
C ALA A 9 16.73 -40.69 -3.01
N LEU A 10 17.80 -40.69 -3.80
CA LEU A 10 17.74 -41.01 -5.23
C LEU A 10 18.00 -42.50 -5.44
N ASP A 11 17.19 -43.15 -6.27
CA ASP A 11 17.51 -44.48 -6.81
C ASP A 11 18.62 -44.39 -7.88
N LYS A 12 18.98 -45.53 -8.49
CA LYS A 12 20.05 -45.61 -9.50
C LYS A 12 19.69 -44.88 -10.79
N GLU A 13 18.40 -44.76 -11.06
CA GLU A 13 17.81 -44.08 -12.20
C GLU A 13 17.65 -42.57 -11.96
N GLY A 14 17.86 -42.11 -10.72
CA GLY A 14 17.78 -40.71 -10.32
C GLY A 14 16.40 -40.24 -9.87
N ASN A 15 15.47 -41.16 -9.60
CA ASN A 15 14.14 -40.82 -9.07
C ASN A 15 14.19 -40.70 -7.55
N LEU A 16 13.40 -39.76 -7.00
CA LEU A 16 13.20 -39.70 -5.55
C LEU A 16 12.42 -40.92 -5.05
N LYS A 17 12.90 -41.52 -3.97
CA LYS A 17 12.24 -42.60 -3.24
C LYS A 17 12.12 -42.24 -1.77
N HIS A 18 10.93 -42.48 -1.21
CA HIS A 18 10.72 -42.39 0.23
C HIS A 18 11.37 -43.60 0.91
N ILE A 19 11.77 -43.42 2.16
CA ILE A 19 12.43 -44.45 2.97
C ILE A 19 11.59 -45.71 3.16
N ASP A 20 10.26 -45.59 3.13
CA ASP A 20 9.35 -46.72 3.26
C ASP A 20 9.12 -47.48 1.95
N ASP A 21 9.53 -46.91 0.81
CA ASP A 21 9.32 -47.49 -0.52
C ASP A 21 10.52 -48.32 -1.01
N VAL A 22 11.53 -48.53 -0.16
CA VAL A 22 12.79 -49.19 -0.53
C VAL A 22 13.12 -50.38 0.38
N PRO A 23 13.87 -51.39 -0.12
CA PRO A 23 14.36 -52.48 0.71
C PRO A 23 15.22 -51.98 1.88
N ASN A 24 15.09 -52.60 3.06
CA ASN A 24 15.90 -52.27 4.23
C ASN A 24 17.40 -52.53 4.00
N GLY A 25 18.24 -51.78 4.71
CA GLY A 25 19.69 -51.94 4.71
C GLY A 25 20.36 -51.45 3.43
N ASN A 26 21.50 -52.07 3.10
CA ASN A 26 22.31 -51.70 1.92
C ASN A 26 21.66 -52.16 0.60
N GLY A 27 20.61 -52.99 0.67
CA GLY A 27 19.85 -53.45 -0.49
C GLY A 27 19.00 -52.36 -1.14
N CYS A 28 18.81 -51.19 -0.49
CA CYS A 28 18.03 -50.09 -1.05
C CYS A 28 18.61 -49.53 -2.35
N GLY A 29 19.93 -49.65 -2.55
CA GLY A 29 20.62 -49.14 -3.74
C GLY A 29 20.55 -47.62 -3.93
N CYS A 30 20.13 -46.88 -2.91
CA CYS A 30 19.90 -45.44 -2.97
C CYS A 30 21.20 -44.64 -2.74
N ILE A 31 21.25 -43.44 -3.29
CA ILE A 31 22.35 -42.49 -3.13
C ILE A 31 21.87 -41.16 -2.55
N CYS A 32 22.76 -40.48 -1.83
CA CYS A 32 22.49 -39.17 -1.26
C CYS A 32 22.26 -38.13 -2.36
N PRO A 33 21.18 -37.33 -2.31
CA PRO A 33 20.92 -36.32 -3.32
C PRO A 33 21.99 -35.22 -3.36
N ALA A 34 22.64 -34.94 -2.22
CA ALA A 34 23.69 -33.93 -2.09
C ALA A 34 25.08 -34.45 -2.51
N CYS A 35 25.64 -35.41 -1.77
CA CYS A 35 27.03 -35.87 -1.96
C CYS A 35 27.19 -37.05 -2.93
N LYS A 36 26.07 -37.61 -3.43
CA LYS A 36 26.01 -38.77 -4.33
C LYS A 36 26.63 -40.07 -3.78
N GLN A 37 26.93 -40.14 -2.48
CA GLN A 37 27.45 -41.34 -1.84
C GLN A 37 26.34 -42.36 -1.54
N PRO A 38 26.65 -43.67 -1.48
CA PRO A 38 25.70 -44.72 -1.13
C PRO A 38 25.08 -44.56 0.26
N LEU A 39 23.78 -44.84 0.35
CA LEU A 39 23.00 -44.82 1.58
C LEU A 39 22.61 -46.23 2.02
N GLN A 40 22.28 -46.35 3.31
CA GLN A 40 21.66 -47.51 3.95
C GLN A 40 20.27 -47.09 4.39
N ALA A 41 19.24 -47.83 3.98
CA ALA A 41 17.88 -47.64 4.50
C ALA A 41 17.78 -48.24 5.90
N ARG A 42 17.17 -47.52 6.85
CA ARG A 42 16.88 -47.99 8.20
C ARG A 42 15.38 -47.84 8.47
N ASN A 43 14.58 -48.80 7.98
CA ASN A 43 13.12 -48.73 7.94
C ASN A 43 12.40 -49.95 8.56
N GLU A 44 13.14 -50.80 9.29
CA GLU A 44 12.57 -51.93 10.05
C GLU A 44 12.55 -51.69 11.57
N GLY A 45 13.02 -50.52 12.03
CA GLY A 45 13.17 -50.20 13.44
C GLY A 45 11.88 -49.62 14.05
N SER A 46 11.37 -50.23 15.12
CA SER A 46 10.17 -49.73 15.83
C SER A 46 10.44 -48.60 16.82
N LYS A 47 11.71 -48.29 17.13
CA LYS A 47 12.12 -47.31 18.15
C LYS A 47 12.60 -45.97 17.58
N ARG A 48 13.06 -45.94 16.34
CA ARG A 48 13.60 -44.74 15.68
C ARG A 48 12.81 -44.50 14.41
N MET A 49 12.59 -43.23 14.06
CA MET A 49 11.95 -42.89 12.79
C MET A 49 12.76 -43.46 11.63
N HIS A 50 12.05 -43.89 10.59
CA HIS A 50 12.67 -44.46 9.40
C HIS A 50 13.50 -43.38 8.70
N HIS A 51 14.74 -43.72 8.37
CA HIS A 51 15.66 -42.78 7.74
C HIS A 51 16.72 -43.46 6.88
N PHE A 52 17.33 -42.68 6.00
CA PHE A 52 18.56 -43.06 5.33
C PHE A 52 19.78 -42.63 6.14
N ALA A 53 20.81 -43.47 6.15
CA ALA A 53 22.12 -43.17 6.74
C ALA A 53 23.23 -43.39 5.70
N HIS A 54 24.31 -42.60 5.74
CA HIS A 54 25.47 -42.82 4.86
C HIS A 54 26.18 -44.12 5.24
N GLN A 55 26.46 -44.98 4.26
CA GLN A 55 27.15 -46.26 4.50
C GLN A 55 28.56 -46.06 5.08
N SER A 56 29.24 -44.99 4.65
CA SER A 56 30.56 -44.61 5.15
C SER A 56 30.54 -44.01 6.56
N GLY A 57 29.37 -43.71 7.12
CA GLY A 57 29.24 -42.97 8.38
C GLY A 57 29.62 -41.48 8.27
N VAL A 58 29.79 -40.96 7.06
CA VAL A 58 30.10 -39.55 6.83
C VAL A 58 28.85 -38.70 6.98
N ASP A 59 28.93 -37.65 7.80
CA ASP A 59 27.87 -36.66 7.92
C ASP A 59 27.80 -35.78 6.65
N CYS A 60 26.59 -35.59 6.12
CA CYS A 60 26.33 -34.73 4.99
C CYS A 60 25.26 -33.68 5.38
N PRO A 61 25.68 -32.49 5.84
CA PRO A 61 24.75 -31.47 6.34
C PRO A 61 23.69 -31.04 5.32
N ASN A 62 24.04 -31.04 4.04
CA ASN A 62 23.18 -30.55 2.95
C ASN A 62 22.20 -31.62 2.42
N ALA A 63 22.27 -32.86 2.94
CA ALA A 63 21.47 -33.97 2.41
C ALA A 63 19.96 -33.72 2.56
N CYS A 64 19.52 -33.29 3.76
CA CYS A 64 18.12 -33.03 4.03
C CYS A 64 17.58 -31.86 3.21
N GLU A 65 18.30 -30.72 3.19
CA GLU A 65 17.95 -29.55 2.38
C GLU A 65 17.81 -29.91 0.89
N THR A 66 18.79 -30.61 0.33
CA THR A 66 18.73 -31.03 -1.09
C THR A 66 17.57 -31.99 -1.33
N SER A 67 17.29 -32.90 -0.41
CA SER A 67 16.18 -33.86 -0.55
C SER A 67 14.82 -33.16 -0.54
N ILE A 68 14.59 -32.22 0.38
CA ILE A 68 13.36 -31.43 0.46
C ILE A 68 13.20 -30.53 -0.75
N HIS A 69 14.28 -29.90 -1.22
CA HIS A 69 14.27 -29.05 -2.41
C HIS A 69 13.84 -29.81 -3.67
N LEU A 70 14.39 -31.01 -3.89
CA LEU A 70 14.01 -31.87 -5.01
C LEU A 70 12.57 -32.38 -4.88
N LEU A 71 12.17 -32.81 -3.68
CA LEU A 71 10.81 -33.26 -3.41
C LEU A 71 9.78 -32.15 -3.69
N ALA A 72 10.06 -30.93 -3.27
CA ALA A 72 9.20 -29.78 -3.50
C ALA A 72 9.01 -29.52 -5.00
N LYS A 73 10.10 -29.50 -5.79
CA LYS A 73 10.02 -29.34 -7.25
C LYS A 73 9.14 -30.40 -7.89
N GLU A 74 9.35 -31.67 -7.55
CA GLU A 74 8.60 -32.78 -8.12
C GLU A 74 7.11 -32.72 -7.75
N LYS A 75 6.80 -32.50 -6.48
CA LYS A 75 5.42 -32.48 -5.98
C LYS A 75 4.64 -31.27 -6.48
N ILE A 76 5.25 -30.09 -6.51
CA ILE A 76 4.64 -28.86 -7.05
C ILE A 76 4.41 -29.01 -8.56
N GLN A 77 5.39 -29.51 -9.32
CA GLN A 77 5.20 -29.77 -10.75
C GLN A 77 4.08 -30.81 -11.00
N LYS A 78 4.04 -31.90 -10.24
CA LYS A 78 2.96 -32.90 -10.33
C LYS A 78 1.59 -32.30 -10.03
N ALA A 79 1.50 -31.45 -9.01
CA ALA A 79 0.25 -30.77 -8.66
C ALA A 79 -0.20 -29.81 -9.77
N PHE A 80 0.72 -29.12 -10.45
CA PHE A 80 0.40 -28.26 -11.59
C PHE A 80 -0.30 -29.02 -12.74
N TYR A 81 0.18 -30.22 -13.08
CA TYR A 81 -0.45 -31.08 -14.10
C TYR A 81 -1.61 -31.94 -13.56
N GLY A 82 -1.87 -31.85 -12.26
CA GLY A 82 -2.90 -32.63 -11.59
C GLY A 82 -4.31 -32.04 -11.76
N PRO A 83 -5.35 -32.75 -11.28
CA PRO A 83 -6.73 -32.27 -11.34
C PRO A 83 -6.98 -31.04 -10.46
N LYS A 84 -6.12 -30.82 -9.46
CA LYS A 84 -6.15 -29.65 -8.59
C LYS A 84 -4.93 -28.79 -8.90
N SER A 85 -5.13 -27.80 -9.76
CA SER A 85 -4.08 -26.86 -10.11
C SER A 85 -3.62 -26.04 -8.90
N ILE A 86 -2.36 -25.61 -8.94
CA ILE A 86 -1.78 -24.73 -7.95
C ILE A 86 -2.28 -23.31 -8.17
N THR A 87 -2.79 -22.71 -7.09
CA THR A 87 -3.14 -21.29 -7.07
C THR A 87 -2.06 -20.49 -6.36
N PHE A 88 -1.91 -19.22 -6.71
CA PHE A 88 -1.19 -18.26 -5.89
C PHE A 88 -2.08 -17.09 -5.49
N SER A 89 -1.85 -16.52 -4.32
CA SER A 89 -2.56 -15.32 -3.87
C SER A 89 -1.66 -14.32 -3.17
N PHE A 90 -1.84 -13.04 -3.48
CA PHE A 90 -1.05 -11.94 -2.93
C PHE A 90 -1.93 -10.71 -2.66
N GLU A 91 -1.43 -9.78 -1.83
CA GLU A 91 -2.13 -8.54 -1.52
C GLU A 91 -2.09 -7.58 -2.72
N TYR A 92 -3.25 -7.04 -3.08
CA TYR A 92 -3.41 -6.04 -4.11
C TYR A 92 -3.98 -4.75 -3.52
N THR A 93 -3.26 -3.65 -3.70
CA THR A 93 -3.65 -2.34 -3.19
C THR A 93 -4.09 -1.41 -4.31
N SER A 94 -5.37 -1.05 -4.34
CA SER A 94 -5.90 -0.03 -5.25
C SER A 94 -5.91 1.33 -4.56
N TYR A 95 -5.19 2.30 -5.09
CA TYR A 95 -5.13 3.68 -4.60
C TYR A 95 -6.18 4.55 -5.29
N CYS A 96 -6.53 5.68 -4.67
CA CYS A 96 -7.36 6.70 -5.31
C CYS A 96 -6.78 7.16 -6.66
N LYS A 97 -7.64 7.39 -7.65
CA LYS A 97 -7.24 8.04 -8.93
C LYS A 97 -6.54 9.38 -8.75
N LEU A 98 -6.88 10.10 -7.68
CA LEU A 98 -6.29 11.39 -7.36
C LEU A 98 -5.12 11.27 -6.39
N PHE A 99 -4.57 10.08 -6.09
CA PHE A 99 -3.62 9.89 -4.99
C PHE A 99 -2.47 10.92 -4.98
N ASP A 100 -1.79 11.12 -6.12
CA ASP A 100 -0.68 12.07 -6.26
C ASP A 100 -1.14 13.53 -6.45
N LYS A 101 -2.41 13.76 -6.82
CA LYS A 101 -2.99 15.09 -7.11
C LYS A 101 -3.99 15.53 -6.04
N CYS A 102 -4.13 14.76 -4.97
CA CYS A 102 -5.15 14.97 -3.96
C CYS A 102 -4.71 16.17 -3.13
N GLN A 103 -5.46 17.27 -3.28
CA GLN A 103 -5.22 18.51 -2.55
C GLN A 103 -5.67 18.45 -1.08
N TYR A 104 -6.32 17.37 -0.65
CA TYR A 104 -6.87 17.23 0.68
C TYR A 104 -5.85 16.63 1.64
N PHE A 105 -5.68 17.28 2.78
CA PHE A 105 -4.86 16.77 3.87
C PHE A 105 -5.49 15.49 4.44
N ARG A 106 -4.68 14.43 4.62
CA ARG A 106 -5.15 13.15 5.14
C ARG A 106 -4.74 13.01 6.59
N TYR A 107 -5.72 12.87 7.47
CA TYR A 107 -5.49 12.33 8.80
C TYR A 107 -5.33 10.82 8.69
N GLY A 108 -4.42 10.22 9.46
CA GLY A 108 -4.06 8.79 9.41
C GLY A 108 -5.19 7.78 9.65
N TYR A 109 -6.45 8.17 9.53
CA TYR A 109 -7.62 7.30 9.37
C TYR A 109 -8.02 7.24 7.90
N GLY A 110 -7.61 6.17 7.22
CA GLY A 110 -8.06 5.87 5.87
C GLY A 110 -7.28 6.63 4.80
N ASP A 111 -6.11 6.11 4.48
CA ASP A 111 -5.58 6.29 3.13
C ASP A 111 -6.70 5.89 2.15
N CYS A 112 -6.95 6.70 1.10
CA CYS A 112 -7.88 6.32 0.04
C CYS A 112 -7.33 5.10 -0.72
N ILE A 113 -7.37 3.94 -0.08
CA ILE A 113 -6.82 2.68 -0.53
C ILE A 113 -7.81 1.58 -0.27
N GLN A 114 -7.82 0.62 -1.16
CA GLN A 114 -8.55 -0.62 -1.01
C GLN A 114 -7.56 -1.76 -1.10
N LYS A 115 -7.39 -2.48 0.01
CA LYS A 115 -6.63 -3.72 0.05
C LYS A 115 -7.56 -4.89 -0.27
N THR A 116 -7.14 -5.73 -1.20
CA THR A 116 -7.85 -6.95 -1.58
C THR A 116 -6.85 -8.08 -1.75
N THR A 117 -7.25 -9.32 -1.50
CA THR A 117 -6.42 -10.48 -1.87
C THR A 117 -6.82 -10.94 -3.25
N ARG A 118 -5.88 -10.97 -4.19
CA ARG A 118 -6.12 -11.57 -5.51
C ARG A 118 -5.59 -13.00 -5.52
N ARG A 119 -6.41 -13.92 -6.02
CA ARG A 119 -6.08 -15.33 -6.21
C ARG A 119 -6.10 -15.66 -7.68
N PHE A 120 -5.09 -16.41 -8.13
CA PHE A 120 -4.92 -16.82 -9.51
C PHE A 120 -4.68 -18.32 -9.55
N ASP A 121 -5.34 -19.01 -10.48
CA ASP A 121 -5.03 -20.39 -10.82
C ASP A 121 -4.00 -20.41 -11.96
N LEU A 122 -2.86 -21.09 -11.75
CA LEU A 122 -1.80 -21.15 -12.75
C LEU A 122 -2.28 -21.81 -14.06
N SER A 123 -3.14 -22.82 -13.98
CA SER A 123 -3.61 -23.59 -15.13
C SER A 123 -4.50 -22.79 -16.08
N GLU A 124 -5.10 -21.69 -15.60
CA GLU A 124 -5.88 -20.77 -16.46
C GLU A 124 -4.99 -19.95 -17.40
N PHE A 125 -3.70 -19.84 -17.10
CA PHE A 125 -2.76 -18.95 -17.81
C PHE A 125 -1.56 -19.66 -18.42
N TYR A 126 -1.18 -20.82 -17.88
CA TYR A 126 0.03 -21.55 -18.22
C TYR A 126 -0.33 -23.04 -18.36
N ASP A 127 0.29 -23.71 -19.33
CA ASP A 127 0.06 -25.13 -19.65
C ASP A 127 1.34 -25.98 -19.50
N THR A 128 2.47 -25.33 -19.25
CA THR A 128 3.79 -25.96 -19.22
C THR A 128 4.52 -25.57 -17.94
N CYS A 129 5.11 -26.56 -17.26
CA CYS A 129 5.96 -26.41 -16.09
C CYS A 129 7.24 -27.25 -16.26
N GLU A 130 8.39 -26.59 -16.27
CA GLU A 130 9.72 -27.18 -16.48
C GLU A 130 10.63 -26.96 -15.27
N GLN A 131 11.51 -27.91 -14.96
CA GLN A 131 12.46 -27.79 -13.85
C GLN A 131 13.84 -27.32 -14.33
N GLU A 132 14.56 -26.57 -13.50
CA GLU A 132 15.99 -26.22 -13.72
C GLU A 132 16.27 -25.49 -15.04
N VAL A 133 15.31 -24.68 -15.50
CA VAL A 133 15.37 -23.94 -16.76
C VAL A 133 16.04 -22.57 -16.55
N PRO A 134 16.89 -22.11 -17.48
CA PRO A 134 17.43 -20.77 -17.41
C PRO A 134 16.36 -19.68 -17.43
N TYR A 135 16.63 -18.58 -16.74
CA TYR A 135 15.87 -17.34 -16.92
C TYR A 135 16.00 -16.84 -18.36
N ASP A 136 14.96 -16.17 -18.87
CA ASP A 136 15.01 -15.63 -20.24
C ASP A 136 16.06 -14.51 -20.37
N THR A 137 16.36 -13.84 -19.26
CA THR A 137 17.30 -12.71 -19.17
C THR A 137 18.69 -13.08 -18.65
N THR A 138 18.89 -14.26 -18.06
CA THR A 138 20.18 -14.63 -17.44
C THR A 138 20.52 -16.11 -17.60
N ARG A 139 21.81 -16.47 -17.48
CA ARG A 139 22.26 -17.88 -17.49
C ARG A 139 21.95 -18.66 -16.20
N ARG A 140 21.34 -18.01 -15.20
CA ARG A 140 20.94 -18.68 -13.94
C ARG A 140 19.70 -19.52 -14.19
N ARG A 141 19.54 -20.59 -13.41
CA ARG A 141 18.40 -21.51 -13.52
C ARG A 141 17.38 -21.22 -12.43
N SER A 142 16.10 -21.32 -12.79
CA SER A 142 15.00 -21.34 -11.84
C SER A 142 14.65 -22.76 -11.46
N ASP A 143 14.15 -22.96 -10.24
CA ASP A 143 13.69 -24.27 -9.81
C ASP A 143 12.54 -24.78 -10.66
N LEU A 144 11.47 -23.98 -10.82
CA LEU A 144 10.39 -24.25 -11.75
C LEU A 144 10.10 -23.02 -12.62
N LYS A 145 9.82 -23.25 -13.91
CA LYS A 145 9.34 -22.26 -14.87
C LYS A 145 7.95 -22.64 -15.36
N PHE A 146 6.97 -21.77 -15.14
CA PHE A 146 5.62 -21.88 -15.70
C PHE A 146 5.51 -21.02 -16.96
N SER A 147 5.10 -21.63 -18.07
CA SER A 147 4.98 -20.96 -19.37
C SER A 147 3.73 -21.42 -20.13
N SER A 148 3.36 -20.69 -21.18
CA SER A 148 2.18 -20.97 -21.99
C SER A 148 2.60 -21.26 -23.42
N SER A 149 2.37 -22.50 -23.87
CA SER A 149 2.59 -22.90 -25.26
C SER A 149 1.56 -22.26 -26.20
N THR A 150 0.35 -21.99 -25.70
CA THR A 150 -0.74 -21.35 -26.44
C THR A 150 -0.60 -19.83 -26.56
N HIS A 151 0.14 -19.18 -25.64
CA HIS A 151 0.41 -17.74 -25.64
C HIS A 151 1.91 -17.45 -25.43
N PRO A 152 2.75 -17.62 -26.47
CA PRO A 152 4.21 -17.50 -26.33
C PRO A 152 4.71 -16.12 -25.87
N ASP A 153 3.98 -15.04 -26.18
CA ASP A 153 4.32 -13.68 -25.76
C ASP A 153 4.04 -13.42 -24.27
N ARG A 154 3.33 -14.32 -23.59
CA ARG A 154 3.04 -14.20 -22.16
C ARG A 154 4.32 -14.46 -21.37
N LYS A 155 4.76 -13.45 -20.61
CA LYS A 155 5.88 -13.59 -19.68
C LYS A 155 5.69 -14.79 -18.73
N PRO A 156 6.71 -15.66 -18.58
CA PRO A 156 6.65 -16.80 -17.68
C PRO A 156 6.57 -16.37 -16.21
N VAL A 157 6.24 -17.33 -15.35
CA VAL A 157 6.36 -17.20 -13.89
C VAL A 157 7.41 -18.20 -13.43
N TYR A 158 8.33 -17.75 -12.59
CA TYR A 158 9.38 -18.57 -12.01
C TYR A 158 9.06 -18.83 -10.53
N LEU A 159 9.27 -20.05 -10.07
CA LEU A 159 9.28 -20.38 -8.65
C LEU A 159 10.71 -20.67 -8.22
N GLU A 160 11.10 -20.07 -7.10
CA GLU A 160 12.37 -20.26 -6.42
C GLU A 160 12.10 -20.84 -5.04
N ILE A 161 12.65 -22.02 -4.80
CA ILE A 161 12.47 -22.73 -3.55
C ILE A 161 13.78 -22.63 -2.80
N PHE A 162 13.71 -22.17 -1.56
CA PHE A 162 14.87 -22.19 -0.67
C PHE A 162 14.55 -22.85 0.66
N VAL A 163 15.57 -23.44 1.27
CA VAL A 163 15.45 -24.07 2.59
C VAL A 163 16.19 -23.19 3.60
N THR A 164 17.50 -22.99 3.41
CA THR A 164 18.34 -22.22 4.35
C THR A 164 18.64 -20.80 3.89
N HIS A 165 18.91 -20.59 2.60
CA HIS A 165 19.35 -19.30 2.06
C HIS A 165 18.38 -18.73 1.04
N ALA A 166 17.89 -17.51 1.29
CA ALA A 166 17.08 -16.79 0.31
C ALA A 166 17.89 -16.45 -0.95
N SER A 167 17.18 -16.22 -2.05
CA SER A 167 17.74 -15.79 -3.32
C SER A 167 18.43 -14.43 -3.21
N GLU A 168 19.46 -14.22 -4.02
CA GLU A 168 20.15 -12.93 -4.10
C GLU A 168 19.21 -11.81 -4.60
N ASP A 169 19.25 -10.63 -3.97
CA ASP A 169 18.39 -9.48 -4.30
C ASP A 169 18.42 -9.09 -5.79
N ALA A 170 19.58 -9.17 -6.44
CA ALA A 170 19.74 -8.84 -7.85
C ALA A 170 18.88 -9.74 -8.77
N LYS A 171 18.61 -10.98 -8.36
CA LYS A 171 17.74 -11.92 -9.06
C LYS A 171 16.26 -11.52 -8.91
N LEU A 172 15.86 -11.22 -7.68
CA LEU A 172 14.49 -10.87 -7.32
C LEU A 172 14.04 -9.54 -7.96
N HIS A 173 14.98 -8.62 -8.21
CA HIS A 173 14.72 -7.32 -8.86
C HIS A 173 15.01 -7.30 -10.37
N SER A 174 15.10 -8.47 -11.01
CA SER A 174 15.32 -8.60 -12.47
C SER A 174 14.16 -8.06 -13.33
N GLY A 175 12.97 -7.87 -12.73
CA GLY A 175 11.75 -7.51 -13.44
C GLY A 175 10.96 -8.71 -13.98
N GLU A 176 11.45 -9.93 -13.75
CA GLU A 176 10.72 -11.17 -13.99
C GLU A 176 9.69 -11.45 -12.89
N LYS A 177 8.66 -12.24 -13.22
CA LYS A 177 7.67 -12.69 -12.24
C LYS A 177 8.23 -13.87 -11.46
N ILE A 178 8.74 -13.61 -10.26
CA ILE A 178 9.38 -14.61 -9.40
C ILE A 178 8.55 -14.79 -8.14
N ILE A 179 8.18 -16.03 -7.83
CA ILE A 179 7.63 -16.43 -6.55
C ILE A 179 8.79 -17.08 -5.79
N GLU A 180 9.09 -16.58 -4.60
CA GLU A 180 10.11 -17.16 -3.73
C GLU A 180 9.43 -17.81 -2.52
N ALA A 181 9.67 -19.10 -2.30
CA ALA A 181 9.03 -19.88 -1.25
C ALA A 181 10.07 -20.57 -0.37
N LYS A 182 9.99 -20.33 0.94
CA LYS A 182 10.76 -21.07 1.93
C LYS A 182 10.08 -22.40 2.22
N ILE A 183 10.74 -23.52 1.98
CA ILE A 183 10.20 -24.87 2.24
C ILE A 183 11.22 -25.61 3.10
N GLU A 184 10.87 -25.92 4.35
CA GLU A 184 11.76 -26.58 5.32
C GLU A 184 11.38 -28.04 5.60
N SER A 185 10.18 -28.45 5.18
CA SER A 185 9.59 -29.74 5.51
C SER A 185 8.62 -30.26 4.44
N GLU A 186 8.24 -31.53 4.54
CA GLU A 186 7.18 -32.12 3.71
C GLU A 186 5.81 -31.48 3.97
N ASN A 187 5.53 -31.13 5.22
CA ASN A 187 4.28 -30.47 5.60
C ASN A 187 4.13 -29.13 4.88
N ASP A 188 5.23 -28.41 4.66
CA ASP A 188 5.21 -27.16 3.89
C ASP A 188 4.79 -27.38 2.43
N ILE A 189 5.28 -28.46 1.83
CA ILE A 189 4.92 -28.87 0.46
C ILE A 189 3.43 -29.22 0.40
N ASP A 190 2.95 -30.01 1.37
CA ASP A 190 1.54 -30.40 1.46
C ASP A 190 0.62 -29.18 1.65
N GLU A 191 1.02 -28.20 2.48
CA GLU A 191 0.32 -26.93 2.65
C GLU A 191 0.27 -26.13 1.34
N ILE A 192 1.36 -26.06 0.58
CA ILE A 192 1.39 -25.40 -0.74
C ILE A 192 0.44 -26.10 -1.72
N ILE A 193 0.42 -27.44 -1.76
CA ILE A 193 -0.46 -28.19 -2.65
C ILE A 193 -1.93 -28.05 -2.23
N LYS A 194 -2.19 -27.97 -0.92
CA LYS A 194 -3.53 -27.87 -0.37
C LYS A 194 -4.12 -26.48 -0.54
N ASN A 195 -3.37 -25.43 -0.19
CA ASN A 195 -3.86 -24.07 -0.05
C ASN A 195 -3.35 -23.13 -1.17
N GLY A 196 -2.29 -23.51 -1.88
CA GLY A 196 -1.60 -22.69 -2.86
C GLY A 196 -0.44 -21.90 -2.26
N LEU A 197 0.23 -21.11 -3.09
CA LEU A 197 1.30 -20.19 -2.70
C LEU A 197 0.68 -18.87 -2.24
N ILE A 198 0.62 -18.65 -0.93
CA ILE A 198 -0.01 -17.47 -0.32
C ILE A 198 1.06 -16.51 0.18
N GLU A 199 1.07 -15.28 -0.33
CA GLU A 199 2.01 -14.23 0.10
C GLU A 199 1.94 -14.03 1.62
N SER A 200 3.10 -14.06 2.26
CA SER A 200 3.20 -13.75 3.68
C SER A 200 2.92 -12.27 3.89
N LEU A 201 2.09 -11.95 4.89
CA LEU A 201 1.87 -10.57 5.29
C LEU A 201 3.24 -9.94 5.63
N LYS A 202 3.54 -8.80 5.00
CA LYS A 202 4.64 -7.93 5.45
C LYS A 202 4.22 -7.40 6.82
N GLN A 203 4.66 -8.06 7.89
CA GLN A 203 4.39 -7.57 9.24
C GLN A 203 4.98 -6.17 9.36
N ASP A 204 4.15 -5.17 9.65
CA ASP A 204 4.62 -4.00 10.37
C ASP A 204 5.05 -4.50 11.77
N ASP A 205 6.26 -4.16 12.23
CA ASP A 205 7.01 -4.68 13.39
C ASP A 205 6.33 -4.63 14.79
N LYS A 206 5.01 -4.75 14.92
CA LYS A 206 4.27 -4.63 16.19
C LYS A 206 3.06 -5.56 16.29
N ALA A 207 3.27 -6.86 16.16
CA ALA A 207 2.45 -7.86 16.87
C ALA A 207 3.12 -9.24 16.71
N GLY A 208 3.80 -9.68 17.76
CA GLY A 208 4.24 -11.08 17.87
C GLY A 208 3.01 -11.97 17.93
N ASN A 209 2.64 -12.53 16.78
CA ASN A 209 1.82 -13.72 16.70
C ASN A 209 2.58 -14.70 15.82
N ASP A 210 3.13 -15.73 16.47
CA ASP A 210 3.76 -16.90 15.86
C ASP A 210 2.71 -17.75 15.12
N ASN A 211 1.98 -17.16 14.18
CA ASN A 211 1.32 -17.95 13.16
C ASN A 211 2.38 -18.27 12.12
N GLN A 212 2.86 -19.51 12.23
CA GLN A 212 3.87 -20.17 11.41
C GLN A 212 3.40 -20.32 9.95
N SER A 213 3.08 -19.21 9.29
CA SER A 213 2.78 -19.17 7.87
C SER A 213 4.08 -19.36 7.08
N LEU A 214 4.02 -20.21 6.07
CA LEU A 214 5.07 -20.36 5.06
C LEU A 214 5.52 -19.00 4.53
N LYS A 215 6.85 -18.78 4.48
CA LYS A 215 7.43 -17.55 3.93
C LYS A 215 7.39 -17.60 2.41
N VAL A 216 6.40 -16.94 1.81
CA VAL A 216 6.25 -16.82 0.35
C VAL A 216 6.24 -15.34 -0.04
N SER A 217 7.02 -14.97 -1.05
CA SER A 217 7.16 -13.60 -1.53
C SER A 217 7.00 -13.53 -3.05
N PHE A 218 6.37 -12.45 -3.53
CA PHE A 218 6.06 -12.24 -4.95
C PHE A 218 6.84 -11.03 -5.49
N TRP A 219 7.61 -11.25 -6.55
CA TRP A 219 8.47 -10.26 -7.18
C TRP A 219 8.10 -10.07 -8.65
N GLY A 220 8.10 -8.84 -9.15
CA GLY A 220 7.73 -8.51 -10.54
C GLY A 220 6.23 -8.62 -10.86
N PHE A 221 5.38 -8.92 -9.87
CA PHE A 221 3.92 -8.90 -10.01
C PHE A 221 3.37 -7.49 -9.82
N ILE A 222 2.38 -7.12 -10.63
CA ILE A 222 1.63 -5.87 -10.42
C ILE A 222 0.69 -6.10 -9.23
N ASN A 223 1.00 -5.45 -8.11
CA ASN A 223 0.25 -5.55 -6.87
C ASN A 223 -0.44 -4.23 -6.47
N LYS A 224 -0.41 -3.22 -7.35
CA LYS A 224 -1.11 -1.96 -7.13
C LYS A 224 -1.64 -1.33 -8.41
N ASP A 225 -2.69 -0.52 -8.25
CA ASP A 225 -3.16 0.43 -9.26
C ASP A 225 -3.69 1.71 -8.61
N TYR A 226 -4.19 2.64 -9.42
CA TYR A 226 -4.79 3.89 -8.97
C TYR A 226 -6.26 3.97 -9.41
N ASN A 227 -6.99 2.86 -9.35
CA ASN A 227 -8.34 2.77 -9.88
C ASN A 227 -9.46 2.84 -8.84
N TYR A 228 -9.13 3.04 -7.56
CA TYR A 228 -10.12 3.08 -6.50
C TYR A 228 -11.02 4.31 -6.65
N THR A 229 -12.27 4.09 -7.07
CA THR A 229 -13.26 5.15 -7.34
C THR A 229 -14.15 5.47 -6.16
N ASN A 230 -14.32 4.54 -5.22
CA ASN A 230 -15.22 4.69 -4.09
C ASN A 230 -14.54 5.33 -2.87
N CYS A 231 -13.47 6.11 -3.08
CA CYS A 231 -12.89 6.85 -1.95
C CYS A 231 -13.85 7.93 -1.47
N ASN A 232 -14.13 7.88 -0.17
CA ASN A 232 -14.99 8.80 0.56
C ASN A 232 -14.37 9.16 1.92
N SER A 233 -13.06 9.43 1.95
CA SER A 233 -12.39 9.85 3.19
C SER A 233 -12.98 11.18 3.69
N GLU A 234 -13.14 11.28 5.01
CA GLU A 234 -13.47 12.54 5.67
C GLU A 234 -12.27 13.49 5.59
N ILE A 235 -12.55 14.74 5.23
CA ILE A 235 -11.57 15.80 5.12
C ILE A 235 -11.97 16.98 6.00
N GLU A 236 -10.97 17.64 6.58
CA GLU A 236 -11.14 18.86 7.35
C GLU A 236 -10.63 20.07 6.58
N PHE A 237 -11.37 21.18 6.66
CA PHE A 237 -11.00 22.42 6.01
C PHE A 237 -11.57 23.64 6.74
N SER A 238 -10.91 24.79 6.60
CA SER A 238 -11.44 26.07 7.04
C SER A 238 -12.32 26.66 5.93
N ARG A 239 -13.61 26.85 6.19
CA ARG A 239 -14.59 27.39 5.25
C ARG A 239 -14.79 28.89 5.48
N TYR A 240 -14.45 29.69 4.47
CA TYR A 240 -14.83 31.08 4.32
C TYR A 240 -16.11 31.21 3.49
N ILE A 241 -17.05 32.07 3.90
CA ILE A 241 -18.30 32.36 3.18
C ILE A 241 -18.50 33.87 3.14
N LEU A 242 -18.67 34.45 1.97
CA LEU A 242 -19.01 35.86 1.75
C LEU A 242 -20.45 35.98 1.23
N PHE A 243 -21.23 36.88 1.82
CA PHE A 243 -22.62 37.18 1.42
C PHE A 243 -22.73 38.51 0.66
N PRO A 244 -23.82 38.73 -0.11
CA PRO A 244 -24.07 40.00 -0.81
C PRO A 244 -24.09 41.22 0.12
N SER A 245 -24.46 41.03 1.38
CA SER A 245 -24.42 42.06 2.41
C SER A 245 -23.01 42.56 2.73
N GLY A 246 -21.96 41.83 2.33
CA GLY A 246 -20.57 42.08 2.73
C GLY A 246 -20.21 41.44 4.07
N LYS A 247 -21.17 40.82 4.75
CA LYS A 247 -20.89 39.95 5.90
C LYS A 247 -20.20 38.69 5.41
N PHE A 248 -19.21 38.24 6.16
CA PHE A 248 -18.54 36.98 5.91
C PHE A 248 -18.33 36.22 7.21
N SER A 249 -18.07 34.92 7.09
CA SER A 249 -17.77 34.03 8.21
C SER A 249 -16.66 33.07 7.82
N CYS A 250 -15.74 32.79 8.75
CA CYS A 250 -14.75 31.72 8.63
C CYS A 250 -14.99 30.71 9.76
N ARG A 251 -15.04 29.41 9.45
CA ARG A 251 -15.21 28.35 10.47
C ARG A 251 -14.52 27.06 10.04
N GLN A 252 -14.13 26.25 11.01
CA GLN A 252 -13.71 24.88 10.72
C GLN A 252 -14.92 24.04 10.30
N ASP A 253 -14.74 23.18 9.32
CA ASP A 253 -15.78 22.35 8.73
C ASP A 253 -15.17 21.02 8.26
N CYS A 254 -16.00 20.00 8.07
CA CYS A 254 -15.59 18.73 7.50
C CYS A 254 -16.59 18.25 6.45
N SER A 255 -16.12 17.39 5.54
CA SER A 255 -16.97 16.75 4.53
C SER A 255 -16.27 15.52 3.96
N LEU A 256 -16.99 14.69 3.22
CA LEU A 256 -16.36 13.65 2.42
C LEU A 256 -15.65 14.30 1.21
N CYS A 257 -14.48 13.79 0.85
CA CYS A 257 -13.65 14.35 -0.22
C CYS A 257 -14.36 14.44 -1.59
N ASN A 258 -15.33 13.56 -1.84
CA ASN A 258 -16.15 13.51 -3.06
C ASN A 258 -17.45 14.35 -2.97
N GLU A 259 -17.75 14.92 -1.81
CA GLU A 259 -18.97 15.67 -1.55
C GLU A 259 -18.76 17.19 -1.45
N VAL A 260 -17.52 17.64 -1.62
CA VAL A 260 -17.12 19.04 -1.52
C VAL A 260 -17.85 19.89 -2.57
N ARG A 261 -18.79 20.70 -2.10
CA ARG A 261 -19.64 21.57 -2.92
C ARG A 261 -19.98 22.83 -2.16
N LYS A 262 -20.42 23.85 -2.88
CA LYS A 262 -21.00 25.07 -2.31
C LYS A 262 -22.16 24.72 -1.37
N THR A 263 -22.13 25.21 -0.13
CA THR A 263 -23.13 24.83 0.88
C THR A 263 -24.24 25.85 1.07
N LYS A 264 -23.98 27.15 0.83
CA LYS A 264 -24.97 28.21 1.00
C LYS A 264 -25.40 28.74 -0.36
N PRO A 265 -26.66 28.51 -0.78
CA PRO A 265 -27.15 29.03 -2.06
C PRO A 265 -27.02 30.56 -2.16
N ASN A 266 -27.29 31.27 -1.06
CA ASN A 266 -27.29 32.74 -1.00
C ASN A 266 -25.91 33.38 -0.76
N SER A 267 -24.83 32.59 -0.63
CA SER A 267 -23.48 33.16 -0.55
C SER A 267 -23.03 33.62 -1.94
N LEU A 268 -22.24 34.69 -2.01
CA LEU A 268 -21.57 35.10 -3.23
C LEU A 268 -20.39 34.20 -3.55
N TYR A 269 -19.67 33.80 -2.51
CA TYR A 269 -18.36 33.17 -2.64
C TYR A 269 -18.04 32.34 -1.41
N GLU A 270 -17.55 31.12 -1.62
CA GLU A 270 -17.05 30.23 -0.58
C GLU A 270 -15.64 29.81 -0.95
N ILE A 271 -14.71 29.87 0.02
CA ILE A 271 -13.35 29.33 -0.12
C ILE A 271 -13.15 28.26 0.93
N TYR A 272 -12.74 27.08 0.51
CA TYR A 272 -12.39 25.99 1.40
C TYR A 272 -10.88 25.89 1.41
N PHE A 273 -10.26 26.22 2.54
CA PHE A 273 -8.83 26.06 2.76
C PHE A 273 -8.59 24.67 3.34
N HIS A 274 -7.94 23.79 2.58
CA HIS A 274 -7.74 22.38 2.92
C HIS A 274 -6.68 22.21 4.00
N THR A 275 -7.04 22.65 5.19
CA THR A 275 -6.23 22.64 6.40
C THR A 275 -7.12 22.36 7.62
N PRO A 276 -6.63 21.58 8.58
CA PRO A 276 -7.26 21.49 9.88
C PRO A 276 -6.99 22.69 10.79
N VAL A 277 -5.99 23.51 10.43
CA VAL A 277 -5.57 24.67 11.21
C VAL A 277 -6.23 25.92 10.63
N ALA A 278 -7.14 26.51 11.40
CA ALA A 278 -7.85 27.74 11.01
C ALA A 278 -7.07 29.04 11.28
N PHE A 279 -5.92 28.97 11.97
CA PHE A 279 -5.17 30.15 12.39
C PHE A 279 -4.72 31.00 11.20
N GLY A 280 -5.01 32.30 11.22
CA GLY A 280 -4.64 33.26 10.17
C GLY A 280 -5.44 33.17 8.87
N ILE A 281 -6.17 32.08 8.62
CA ILE A 281 -6.97 31.89 7.39
C ILE A 281 -8.03 32.98 7.23
N HIS A 282 -8.66 33.39 8.34
CA HIS A 282 -9.66 34.45 8.35
C HIS A 282 -9.14 35.76 7.74
N GLU A 283 -7.91 36.17 8.09
CA GLU A 283 -7.31 37.41 7.60
C GLU A 283 -6.95 37.32 6.12
N ILE A 284 -6.52 36.16 5.64
CA ILE A 284 -6.22 35.98 4.22
C ILE A 284 -7.51 35.94 3.39
N ALA A 285 -8.49 35.14 3.84
CA ALA A 285 -9.73 34.91 3.12
C ALA A 285 -10.56 36.19 2.93
N LYS A 286 -10.59 37.10 3.91
CA LYS A 286 -11.29 38.38 3.77
C LYS A 286 -10.70 39.22 2.62
N TRP A 287 -9.38 39.26 2.47
CA TRP A 287 -8.72 40.02 1.41
C TRP A 287 -8.92 39.39 0.03
N MET A 288 -8.88 38.05 -0.05
CA MET A 288 -9.23 37.34 -1.28
C MET A 288 -10.67 37.65 -1.73
N GLY A 289 -11.63 37.64 -0.79
CA GLY A 289 -13.01 38.04 -1.06
C GLY A 289 -13.15 39.49 -1.50
N PHE A 290 -12.40 40.41 -0.87
CA PHE A 290 -12.38 41.83 -1.23
C PHE A 290 -11.85 42.05 -2.65
N LEU A 291 -10.71 41.45 -3.02
CA LEU A 291 -10.16 41.59 -4.37
C LEU A 291 -11.12 41.08 -5.44
N LYS A 292 -11.85 39.98 -5.14
CA LYS A 292 -12.73 39.33 -6.12
C LYS A 292 -14.03 40.09 -6.35
N PHE A 293 -14.61 40.73 -5.32
CA PHE A 293 -15.94 41.37 -5.40
C PHE A 293 -15.97 42.86 -5.07
N GLY A 294 -14.88 43.44 -4.57
CA GLY A 294 -14.80 44.85 -4.17
C GLY A 294 -15.72 45.24 -3.00
N ILE A 295 -16.26 44.26 -2.26
CA ILE A 295 -17.23 44.54 -1.19
C ILE A 295 -16.51 44.96 0.09
N ARG A 296 -16.70 46.23 0.47
CA ARG A 296 -16.15 46.79 1.69
C ARG A 296 -16.80 46.18 2.94
N ASN A 297 -15.96 45.88 3.93
CA ASN A 297 -16.35 45.42 5.26
C ASN A 297 -15.52 46.18 6.31
N CYS A 298 -16.09 46.50 7.47
CA CYS A 298 -15.39 47.26 8.51
C CYS A 298 -14.06 46.63 8.91
N LEU A 299 -13.96 45.28 8.94
CA LEU A 299 -12.74 44.54 9.28
C LEU A 299 -11.57 44.74 8.30
N MET A 300 -11.79 45.46 7.19
CA MET A 300 -10.77 45.85 6.21
C MET A 300 -10.32 47.31 6.39
N CYS A 301 -10.88 48.01 7.38
CA CYS A 301 -10.62 49.43 7.60
C CYS A 301 -9.47 49.64 8.60
N LYS A 302 -8.53 50.54 8.30
CA LYS A 302 -7.44 50.94 9.22
C LYS A 302 -7.92 51.48 10.58
N ASN A 303 -9.17 51.92 10.64
CA ASN A 303 -9.76 52.47 11.86
C ASN A 303 -10.30 51.38 12.81
N ILE A 304 -10.37 50.12 12.39
CA ILE A 304 -10.74 49.02 13.29
C ILE A 304 -9.53 48.62 14.14
N VAL A 305 -9.76 48.50 15.44
CA VAL A 305 -8.80 47.98 16.42
C VAL A 305 -9.45 46.95 17.32
N GLU A 306 -8.62 46.17 17.99
CA GLU A 306 -9.03 45.29 19.07
C GLU A 306 -9.01 46.06 20.39
N ASN A 307 -10.05 45.88 21.21
CA ASN A 307 -10.07 46.36 22.59
C ASN A 307 -9.36 45.35 23.51
N ASN A 308 -9.34 45.62 24.81
CA ASN A 308 -8.70 44.76 25.80
C ASN A 308 -9.37 43.38 25.94
N ASP A 309 -10.63 43.26 25.52
CA ASP A 309 -11.44 42.03 25.61
C ASP A 309 -11.34 41.18 24.33
N GLY A 310 -10.58 41.62 23.32
CA GLY A 310 -10.46 40.93 22.02
C GLY A 310 -11.51 41.33 20.98
N ASP A 311 -12.44 42.23 21.33
CA ASP A 311 -13.51 42.68 20.44
C ASP A 311 -13.01 43.77 19.47
N LYS A 312 -13.52 43.72 18.23
CA LYS A 312 -13.19 44.71 17.19
C LYS A 312 -14.08 45.95 17.30
N ILE A 313 -13.46 47.13 17.41
CA ILE A 313 -14.13 48.44 17.50
C ILE A 313 -13.51 49.46 16.53
N CYS A 314 -14.33 50.37 16.00
CA CYS A 314 -13.87 51.50 15.19
C CYS A 314 -13.37 52.65 16.09
N ARG A 315 -12.13 53.12 15.90
CA ARG A 315 -11.59 54.30 16.61
C ARG A 315 -12.44 55.56 16.44
N LEU A 316 -13.17 55.65 15.32
CA LEU A 316 -14.02 56.78 14.97
C LEU A 316 -15.48 56.59 15.41
N TYR A 317 -15.79 55.59 16.26
CA TYR A 317 -17.17 55.27 16.66
C TYR A 317 -17.93 56.49 17.21
N LYS A 318 -17.30 57.33 18.04
CA LYS A 318 -17.89 58.57 18.57
C LYS A 318 -18.25 59.57 17.45
N CYS A 319 -17.33 59.80 16.53
CA CYS A 319 -17.53 60.72 15.39
C CYS A 319 -18.62 60.21 14.42
N LEU A 320 -18.80 58.90 14.37
CA LEU A 320 -19.80 58.22 13.54
C LEU A 320 -21.13 57.99 14.28
N GLY A 321 -21.27 58.46 15.53
CA GLY A 321 -22.48 58.31 16.34
C GLY A 321 -22.82 56.85 16.68
N ILE A 322 -21.82 55.96 16.70
CA ILE A 322 -22.01 54.54 16.99
C ILE A 322 -21.92 54.32 18.50
N SER A 323 -22.83 53.54 19.08
CA SER A 323 -22.73 53.17 20.49
C SER A 323 -21.60 52.16 20.71
N ASN A 324 -20.90 52.29 21.84
CA ASN A 324 -19.86 51.33 22.24
C ASN A 324 -20.41 49.93 22.52
N ASN A 325 -21.71 49.82 22.84
CA ASN A 325 -22.37 48.58 23.25
C ASN A 325 -23.24 47.97 22.12
N GLU A 326 -23.28 48.60 20.94
CA GLU A 326 -24.00 48.08 19.78
C GLU A 326 -23.19 46.95 19.13
N LYS A 327 -23.83 45.81 18.80
CA LYS A 327 -23.18 44.77 17.98
C LYS A 327 -22.73 45.39 16.66
N HIS A 328 -21.43 45.46 16.43
CA HIS A 328 -20.87 46.17 15.29
C HIS A 328 -21.30 45.55 13.96
N ASP A 329 -22.15 46.25 13.18
CA ASP A 329 -22.50 45.80 11.84
C ASP A 329 -21.37 46.12 10.85
N ASN A 330 -20.58 45.09 10.56
CA ASN A 330 -19.46 45.14 9.63
C ASN A 330 -19.84 45.59 8.20
N ALA A 331 -21.12 45.47 7.80
CA ALA A 331 -21.58 45.91 6.49
C ALA A 331 -21.64 47.45 6.35
N ARG A 332 -21.55 48.20 7.46
CA ARG A 332 -21.57 49.68 7.49
C ARG A 332 -20.46 50.31 6.64
N ALA A 333 -19.35 49.60 6.42
CA ALA A 333 -18.25 50.07 5.57
C ALA A 333 -18.67 50.40 4.12
N LYS A 334 -19.77 49.83 3.61
CA LYS A 334 -20.28 50.12 2.27
C LYS A 334 -20.65 51.58 2.06
N THR A 335 -21.22 52.22 3.08
CA THR A 335 -21.72 53.60 3.04
C THR A 335 -20.92 54.54 3.95
N CYS A 336 -19.89 54.04 4.63
CA CYS A 336 -19.08 54.82 5.56
C CYS A 336 -18.15 55.80 4.81
N SER A 337 -18.37 57.11 5.03
CA SER A 337 -17.54 58.18 4.46
C SER A 337 -16.12 58.27 5.05
N ARG A 338 -15.86 57.58 6.16
CA ARG A 338 -14.56 57.53 6.86
C ARG A 338 -13.85 56.18 6.72
N PHE A 339 -14.29 55.34 5.78
CA PHE A 339 -13.62 54.08 5.49
C PHE A 339 -12.25 54.34 4.84
N ILE A 340 -11.20 53.75 5.41
CA ILE A 340 -9.84 53.79 4.87
C ILE A 340 -9.34 52.36 4.78
N LEU A 341 -9.08 51.89 3.56
CA LEU A 341 -8.63 50.52 3.32
C LEU A 341 -7.28 50.24 4.00
N ASN A 342 -7.17 49.13 4.71
CA ASN A 342 -5.92 48.68 5.31
C ASN A 342 -5.00 48.02 4.27
N GLN A 343 -4.41 48.84 3.42
CA GLN A 343 -3.58 48.37 2.31
C GLN A 343 -2.34 47.59 2.74
N GLU A 344 -1.73 47.95 3.86
CA GLU A 344 -0.54 47.27 4.39
C GLU A 344 -0.84 45.81 4.79
N GLU A 345 -1.91 45.60 5.56
CA GLU A 345 -2.37 44.26 5.94
C GLU A 345 -2.81 43.43 4.73
N MET A 346 -3.46 44.09 3.75
CA MET A 346 -3.85 43.46 2.50
C MET A 346 -2.61 42.96 1.74
N GLU A 347 -1.61 43.81 1.52
CA GLU A 347 -0.37 43.45 0.82
C GLU A 347 0.39 42.32 1.54
N GLU A 348 0.47 42.35 2.88
CA GLU A 348 1.09 41.28 3.66
C GLU A 348 0.37 39.94 3.47
N CYS A 349 -0.96 39.93 3.53
CA CYS A 349 -1.75 38.71 3.34
C CYS A 349 -1.64 38.17 1.92
N LEU A 350 -1.67 39.05 0.91
CA LEU A 350 -1.59 38.64 -0.50
C LEU A 350 -0.21 38.10 -0.86
N LYS A 351 0.86 38.62 -0.25
CA LYS A 351 2.20 38.06 -0.41
C LYS A 351 2.28 36.58 0.02
N LYS A 352 1.57 36.20 1.08
CA LYS A 352 1.46 34.78 1.52
C LYS A 352 0.77 33.91 0.46
N VAL A 353 -0.23 34.47 -0.25
CA VAL A 353 -0.91 33.79 -1.35
C VAL A 353 0.04 33.62 -2.54
N GLU A 354 0.74 34.68 -2.95
CA GLU A 354 1.69 34.67 -4.07
C GLU A 354 2.87 33.71 -3.83
N ASN A 355 3.40 33.69 -2.62
CA ASN A 355 4.46 32.79 -2.20
C ASN A 355 4.02 31.33 -2.00
N LYS A 356 2.72 31.03 -2.17
CA LYS A 356 2.13 29.70 -1.90
C LYS A 356 2.35 29.22 -0.46
N GLU A 357 2.32 30.15 0.48
CA GLU A 357 2.42 29.89 1.93
C GLU A 357 1.03 29.59 2.55
N ILE A 358 0.00 29.47 1.72
CA ILE A 358 -1.36 29.12 2.15
C ILE A 358 -1.66 27.65 1.82
N PRO A 359 -2.55 27.00 2.58
CA PRO A 359 -3.06 25.68 2.23
C PRO A 359 -3.71 25.66 0.84
N PRO A 360 -3.78 24.50 0.16
CA PRO A 360 -4.56 24.34 -1.05
C PRO A 360 -6.00 24.81 -0.85
N ILE A 361 -6.58 25.43 -1.87
CA ILE A 361 -7.93 26.01 -1.78
C ILE A 361 -8.87 25.42 -2.83
N THR A 362 -10.17 25.44 -2.51
CA THR A 362 -11.23 25.25 -3.49
C THR A 362 -12.24 26.37 -3.39
N GLU A 363 -12.56 26.96 -4.53
CA GLU A 363 -13.42 28.13 -4.63
C GLU A 363 -14.79 27.78 -5.22
N PHE A 364 -15.84 28.37 -4.66
CA PHE A 364 -17.21 28.28 -5.18
C PHE A 364 -17.82 29.67 -5.26
N TYR A 365 -18.55 29.98 -6.33
CA TYR A 365 -19.19 31.30 -6.51
C TYR A 365 -20.60 31.18 -7.09
N SER A 366 -21.43 32.18 -6.84
CA SER A 366 -22.76 32.29 -7.44
C SER A 366 -22.68 33.00 -8.79
N GLY A 367 -22.89 32.25 -9.87
CA GLY A 367 -22.90 32.78 -11.25
C GLY A 367 -21.96 31.99 -12.16
N LYS A 368 -22.39 31.75 -13.41
CA LYS A 368 -21.56 31.13 -14.46
C LYS A 368 -20.19 31.84 -14.53
N ASN A 369 -19.13 31.08 -14.83
CA ASN A 369 -17.85 31.57 -15.36
C ASN A 369 -18.05 32.92 -16.06
N ILE A 370 -17.46 33.99 -15.50
CA ILE A 370 -17.21 35.21 -16.24
C ILE A 370 -15.81 35.08 -16.83
#